data_AF-A0A2V7DDV2-F1
#
_entry.id   AF-A0A2V7DDV2-F1
#
_cell.length_a   1.000
_cell.length_b   1.000
_cell.length_c   1.000
_cell.angle_alpha   90.00
_cell.angle_beta   90.00
_cell.angle_gamma   90.00
#
_symmetry.space_group_name_H-M   'P 1'
#
loop_
_entity.id
_entity.type
_entity.pdbx_description
1 polymer ?
#
loop_
_entity_poly.entity_id
_entity_poly.type
_entity_poly.pdbx_seq_one_letter_code
_entity_poly.pdbx_strand_id
1 'polypeptide(L)' 'KQCGNDLSRENIMKQAANLKNFELALLLPWIKINTSPTDFAPIEQEQLAKFDGERWVLFGELYDASKR' A
#
# COMPACT_ATOMS: atom_id res chain seq x y z
N LYS A 1 -12.55 -11.10 4.54
CA LYS A 1 -12.79 -10.47 5.86
C LYS A 1 -11.78 -11.02 6.85
N GLN A 2 -10.84 -10.21 7.36
CA GLN A 2 -9.73 -10.71 8.21
C GLN A 2 -10.07 -10.72 9.71
N CYS A 3 -10.82 -9.74 10.23
CA CYS A 3 -11.14 -9.69 11.66
C CYS A 3 -12.24 -10.67 12.11
N GLY A 4 -12.97 -11.29 11.19
CA GLY A 4 -14.12 -12.13 11.53
C GLY A 4 -15.17 -11.36 12.35
N ASN A 5 -15.51 -11.88 13.52
CA ASN A 5 -16.45 -11.27 14.47
C ASN A 5 -15.76 -10.55 15.64
N ASP A 6 -14.43 -10.68 15.78
CA ASP A 6 -13.68 -9.98 16.82
C ASP A 6 -13.23 -8.62 16.30
N LEU A 7 -13.99 -7.58 16.66
CA LEU A 7 -13.73 -6.19 16.30
C LEU A 7 -13.01 -5.43 17.42
N SER A 8 -12.33 -6.14 18.34
CA SER A 8 -11.49 -5.51 19.35
C SER A 8 -10.35 -4.71 18.71
N ARG A 9 -9.91 -3.65 19.41
CA ARG A 9 -8.76 -2.84 18.99
C ARG A 9 -7.52 -3.70 18.74
N GLU A 10 -7.28 -4.67 19.61
CA GLU A 10 -6.13 -5.57 19.52
C GLU A 10 -6.16 -6.36 18.21
N ASN A 11 -7.29 -7.01 17.88
CA ASN A 11 -7.39 -7.79 16.64
C ASN A 11 -7.33 -6.90 15.40
N ILE A 12 -8.00 -5.73 15.40
CA ILE A 12 -7.93 -4.77 14.30
C ILE A 12 -6.48 -4.36 14.01
N MET A 13 -5.73 -3.98 15.05
CA MET A 13 -4.33 -3.58 14.88
C MET A 13 -3.46 -4.75 14.44
N LYS A 14 -3.73 -5.97 14.93
CA LYS A 14 -3.05 -7.19 14.49
C LYS A 14 -3.23 -7.43 12.99
N GLN A 15 -4.45 -7.31 12.45
CA GLN A 15 -4.69 -7.49 11.01
C GLN A 15 -4.08 -6.34 10.19
N ALA A 16 -4.26 -5.10 10.64
CA ALA A 16 -3.72 -3.92 9.97
C ALA A 16 -2.18 -3.92 9.91
N ALA A 17 -1.50 -4.51 10.90
CA ALA A 17 -0.04 -4.65 10.95
C ALA A 17 0.49 -5.90 10.20
N ASN A 18 -0.36 -6.70 9.55
CA ASN A 18 0.04 -7.93 8.87
C ASN A 18 -0.47 -8.02 7.42
N LEU A 19 -0.68 -6.88 6.77
CA LEU A 19 -1.02 -6.87 5.35
C LEU A 19 0.21 -7.32 4.54
N LYS A 20 -0.02 -8.22 3.58
CA LYS A 20 1.01 -8.76 2.68
C LYS A 20 0.47 -8.78 1.27
N ASN A 21 1.17 -8.10 0.35
CA ASN A 21 0.79 -8.01 -1.06
C ASN A 21 -0.67 -7.60 -1.27
N PHE A 22 -1.19 -6.73 -0.42
CA PHE A 22 -2.60 -6.37 -0.46
C PHE A 22 -2.86 -5.33 -1.55
N GLU A 23 -3.79 -5.64 -2.45
CA GLU A 23 -4.16 -4.78 -3.58
C GLU A 23 -5.48 -4.08 -3.31
N LEU A 24 -5.55 -2.79 -3.64
CA LEU A 24 -6.76 -1.98 -3.55
C LEU A 24 -7.06 -1.38 -4.91
N ALA A 25 -8.33 -1.41 -5.32
CA ALA A 25 -8.76 -0.89 -6.62
C ALA A 25 -8.50 0.61 -6.85
N LEU A 26 -8.27 1.36 -5.77
CA LEU A 26 -7.91 2.79 -5.84
C LEU A 26 -6.43 3.01 -6.21
N LEU A 27 -5.57 2.01 -5.99
CA LEU A 27 -4.14 2.11 -6.26
C LEU A 27 -3.83 1.71 -7.70
N LEU A 28 -2.64 2.10 -8.15
CA LEU A 28 -2.11 1.59 -9.41
C LEU A 28 -1.99 0.06 -9.33
N PRO A 29 -2.30 -0.69 -10.41
CA PRO A 29 -2.42 -2.15 -10.36
C PRO A 29 -1.18 -2.91 -9.85
N TRP A 30 0.00 -2.29 -9.89
CA TRP A 30 1.27 -2.87 -9.44
C TRP A 30 1.68 -2.45 -8.03
N ILE A 31 1.02 -1.46 -7.42
CA ILE A 31 1.31 -1.03 -6.05
C ILE A 31 0.66 -2.01 -5.07
N LYS A 32 1.49 -2.53 -4.15
CA LYS A 32 1.08 -3.48 -3.13
C LYS A 32 1.28 -2.91 -1.73
N ILE A 33 0.25 -3.03 -0.90
CA ILE A 33 0.32 -2.65 0.50
C ILE A 33 0.97 -3.78 1.29
N ASN A 34 2.00 -3.43 2.05
CA ASN A 34 2.66 -4.29 3.01
C ASN A 34 2.80 -3.53 4.34
N THR A 35 2.43 -4.17 5.44
CA THR A 35 2.62 -3.59 6.78
C THR A 35 3.27 -4.64 7.68
N SER A 36 3.84 -4.15 8.78
CA SER A 36 4.43 -4.98 9.84
C SER A 36 4.20 -4.34 11.21
N PRO A 37 4.40 -5.08 12.32
CA PRO A 37 4.37 -4.49 13.66
C PRO A 37 5.41 -3.39 13.90
N THR A 38 6.42 -3.29 13.03
CA THR A 38 7.47 -2.27 13.08
C THR A 38 7.35 -1.21 11.99
N ASP A 39 6.38 -1.37 11.08
CA ASP A 39 6.18 -0.49 9.93
C ASP A 39 4.70 -0.41 9.54
N PHE A 40 4.10 0.75 9.82
CA PHE A 40 2.69 1.01 9.59
C PHE A 40 2.44 1.93 8.39
N ALA A 41 3.45 2.20 7.55
CA ALA A 41 3.26 2.92 6.30
C ALA A 41 2.65 1.96 5.26
N PRO A 42 1.38 2.15 4.83
CA PRO A 42 0.73 1.18 3.95
C PRO A 42 1.18 1.30 2.49
N ILE A 43 1.62 2.49 2.06
CA ILE A 43 2.03 2.77 0.68
C ILE A 43 3.46 3.32 0.72
N GLU A 44 4.39 2.52 0.22
CA GLU A 44 5.81 2.87 0.10
C GLU A 44 6.34 2.64 -1.33
N GLN A 45 5.46 2.21 -2.24
CA GLN A 45 5.77 2.04 -3.65
C GLN A 45 5.23 3.23 -4.44
N GLU A 46 6.10 3.84 -5.24
CA GLU A 46 5.82 5.09 -5.94
C GLU A 46 6.27 5.01 -7.39
N GLN A 47 5.54 5.66 -8.29
CA GLN A 47 5.93 5.83 -9.69
C GLN A 47 5.79 7.29 -10.09
N LEU A 48 6.76 7.77 -10.87
CA LEU A 48 6.76 9.16 -11.31
C LEU A 48 5.63 9.42 -12.31
N ALA A 49 5.04 10.61 -12.19
CA ALA A 49 4.04 11.10 -13.10
C ALA A 49 4.48 12.45 -13.68
N LYS A 50 4.28 12.66 -14.98
CA LYS A 50 4.51 13.93 -15.66
C LYS A 50 3.21 14.40 -16.29
N PHE A 51 2.91 15.69 -16.16
CA PHE A 51 1.81 16.31 -16.89
C PHE A 51 2.22 16.54 -18.35
N ASP A 52 1.45 16.00 -19.30
CA ASP A 52 1.74 16.07 -20.75
C ASP A 52 1.07 17.25 -21.46
N GLY A 53 0.28 18.05 -20.74
CA GLY A 53 -0.54 19.13 -21.28
C GLY A 53 -2.04 18.89 -21.15
N GLU A 54 -2.46 17.63 -21.01
CA GLU A 54 -3.87 17.23 -20.87
C GLU A 54 -4.10 16.39 -19.60
N ARG A 55 -3.15 15.52 -19.25
CA ARG A 55 -3.27 14.59 -18.12
C ARG A 55 -1.91 14.25 -17.51
N TRP A 56 -1.96 13.60 -16.35
CA TRP A 56 -0.79 12.96 -15.75
C TRP A 56 -0.53 11.62 -16.42
N VAL A 57 0.68 11.43 -16.92
CA VAL A 57 1.15 10.18 -17.52
C VAL A 57 2.28 9.61 -16.68
N LEU A 58 2.15 8.35 -16.30
CA LEU A 58 3.15 7.63 -15.52
C LEU A 58 4.36 7.29 -16.39
N PHE A 59 5.56 7.36 -15.81
CA PHE A 59 6.81 7.03 -16.49
C PHE A 59 7.87 6.55 -15.49
N GLY A 60 8.94 5.97 -16.02
CA GLY A 60 10.04 5.44 -15.19
C GLY A 60 9.69 4.14 -14.47
N GLU A 61 10.61 3.70 -13.63
CA GLU A 61 10.47 2.50 -12.83
C GLU A 61 9.64 2.72 -11.55
N LEU A 62 9.31 1.62 -10.87
CA LEU A 62 8.69 1.64 -9.56
C LEU A 62 9.77 1.81 -8.49
N TYR A 63 9.65 2.84 -7.67
CA TYR A 63 10.48 3.06 -6.50
C TYR A 63 9.83 2.43 -5.27
N ASP A 64 10.63 1.87 -4.37
CA ASP A 64 10.15 1.18 -3.17
C ASP A 64 10.95 1.65 -1.96
N ALA A 65 10.34 2.52 -1.15
CA ALA A 65 10.97 3.15 0.01
C ALA A 65 11.11 2.21 1.22
N SER A 66 10.45 1.04 1.18
CA SER A 66 10.56 0.04 2.26
C SER A 66 11.92 -0.66 2.27
N LYS A 67 12.62 -0.65 1.13
CA LYS A 67 13.94 -1.27 0.94
C LYS A 67 15.02 -0.26 1.33
N ARG A 68 15.48 -0.33 2.57
CA ARG A 68 16.68 0.38 3.03
C ARG A 68 17.96 -0.33 2.61
#